data_AF-A0AAV8WCL2-F1
#
_entry.id   AF-A0AAV8WCL2-F1
#
_cell.length_a   1.000
_cell.length_b   1.000
_cell.length_c   1.000
_cell.angle_alpha   90.00
_cell.angle_beta   90.00
_cell.angle_gamma   90.00
#
_symmetry.space_group_name_H-M   'P 1'
#
loop_
_entity.id
_entity.type
_entity.pdbx_description
1 polymer ?
#
loop_
_entity_poly.entity_id
_entity_poly.type
_entity_poly.pdbx_seq_one_letter_code
_entity_poly.pdbx_strand_id
1 'polypeptide(L)'
;MDPEAFLDIANQVVKLKMFPYFDIAHCTLCALSVREDLGSGAQAFSRKHPLACWLSYMLVVFAGGMVANGLLAEPILGPLKNGPQILVATLVW
;
A
#
# COMPACT_ATOMS: atom_id res chain seq x y z
N MET A 1 -32.52 5.77 7.78
CA MET A 1 -31.47 6.58 8.43
C MET A 1 -31.87 8.02 8.28
N ASP A 2 -31.78 8.77 9.37
CA ASP A 2 -31.96 10.22 9.36
C ASP A 2 -30.88 10.87 8.46
N PRO A 3 -31.23 11.74 7.49
CA PRO A 3 -30.26 12.39 6.61
C PRO A 3 -29.13 13.10 7.35
N GLU A 4 -29.42 13.70 8.51
CA GLU A 4 -28.39 14.35 9.34
C GLU A 4 -27.38 13.32 9.87
N ALA A 5 -27.87 12.20 10.41
CA ALA A 5 -27.02 11.11 10.90
C ALA A 5 -26.16 10.49 9.78
N PHE A 6 -26.70 10.38 8.55
CA PHE A 6 -25.90 9.92 7.41
C PHE A 6 -24.77 10.89 7.06
N LEU A 7 -25.06 12.19 7.01
CA LEU A 7 -24.07 13.22 6.71
C LEU A 7 -22.97 13.29 7.78
N ASP A 8 -23.32 13.12 9.05
CA ASP A 8 -22.35 13.09 10.14
C ASP A 8 -21.39 11.91 10.03
N ILE A 9 -21.92 10.71 9.74
CA ILE A 9 -21.09 9.51 9.53
C ILE A 9 -20.18 9.69 8.32
N ALA A 10 -20.70 10.20 7.19
CA ALA A 10 -19.91 10.45 6.00
C ALA A 10 -18.75 11.43 6.28
N ASN A 11 -19.04 12.51 7.02
CA ASN A 11 -18.04 13.49 7.43
C ASN A 11 -16.97 12.89 8.36
N GLN A 12 -17.33 11.96 9.24
CA GLN A 12 -16.37 11.26 10.08
C GLN A 12 -15.46 10.34 9.26
N VAL A 13 -16.02 9.57 8.33
CA VAL A 13 -15.26 8.64 7.48
C VAL A 13 -14.26 9.37 6.60
N VAL A 14 -14.67 10.48 5.96
CA VAL A 14 -13.79 11.26 5.06
C VAL A 14 -12.61 11.89 5.81
N LYS A 15 -12.79 12.24 7.10
CA LYS A 15 -11.76 12.87 7.93
C LYS A 15 -10.87 11.86 8.66
N LEU A 16 -11.12 10.57 8.45
CA LEU A 16 -10.40 9.53 9.16
C LEU A 16 -8.93 9.50 8.70
N LYS A 17 -8.01 9.52 9.67
CA LYS A 17 -6.57 9.44 9.38
C LYS A 17 -6.22 8.01 8.96
N MET A 18 -5.72 7.87 7.74
CA MET A 18 -5.35 6.55 7.20
C MET A 18 -4.09 5.99 7.88
N PHE A 19 -3.12 6.86 8.20
CA PHE A 19 -1.90 6.46 8.88
C PHE A 19 -2.12 6.29 10.41
N PRO A 20 -1.57 5.23 11.05
CA PRO A 20 -0.86 4.10 10.43
C PRO A 20 -1.77 2.90 10.12
N TYR A 21 -2.97 2.81 10.73
CA TYR A 21 -3.73 1.56 10.80
C TYR A 21 -4.32 1.12 9.47
N PHE A 22 -4.91 2.03 8.69
CA PHE A 22 -5.44 1.71 7.37
C PHE A 22 -4.30 1.47 6.37
N ASP A 23 -3.20 2.22 6.51
CA ASP A 23 -1.99 1.99 5.72
C ASP A 23 -1.42 0.58 5.99
N ILE A 24 -1.37 0.11 7.25
CA ILE A 24 -0.96 -1.26 7.61
C ILE A 24 -1.90 -2.29 7.01
N ALA A 25 -3.22 -2.06 7.05
CA ALA A 25 -4.20 -2.97 6.48
C ALA A 25 -4.01 -3.11 4.96
N HIS A 26 -3.86 -1.98 4.25
CA HIS A 26 -3.53 -1.95 2.82
C HIS A 26 -2.21 -2.68 2.52
N CYS A 27 -1.15 -2.34 3.26
CA CYS A 27 0.16 -2.96 3.15
C CYS A 27 0.10 -4.48 3.36
N THR A 28 -0.72 -4.96 4.30
CA THR A 28 -0.88 -6.40 4.58
C THR A 28 -1.56 -7.11 3.42
N LEU A 29 -2.63 -6.54 2.88
CA LEU A 29 -3.35 -7.11 1.75
C LEU A 29 -2.46 -7.15 0.49
N CYS A 30 -1.66 -6.11 0.24
CA CYS A 30 -0.67 -6.12 -0.83
C CYS A 30 0.38 -7.22 -0.65
N ALA A 31 0.87 -7.44 0.58
CA ALA A 31 1.86 -8.48 0.86
C ALA A 31 1.30 -9.88 0.63
N LEU A 32 0.05 -10.12 1.05
CA LEU A 32 -0.65 -11.38 0.82
C LEU A 32 -0.91 -11.61 -0.68
N SER A 33 -1.30 -10.59 -1.43
CA SER A 33 -1.47 -10.70 -2.88
C SER A 33 -0.17 -11.07 -3.59
N VAL A 34 0.95 -10.41 -3.26
CA VAL A 34 2.26 -10.76 -3.85
C VAL A 34 2.68 -12.18 -3.47
N ARG A 35 2.40 -12.60 -2.23
CA ARG A 35 2.66 -13.97 -1.79
C ARG A 35 1.82 -15.00 -2.54
N GLU A 36 0.56 -14.69 -2.81
CA GLU A 36 -0.36 -15.55 -3.57
C GLU A 36 0.10 -15.69 -5.02
N ASP A 37 0.48 -14.60 -5.68
CA ASP A 37 1.00 -14.59 -7.06
C ASP A 37 2.30 -15.39 -7.20
N LEU A 38 3.15 -15.40 -6.16
CA LEU A 38 4.37 -16.22 -6.12
C LEU A 38 4.10 -17.72 -5.90
N GLY A 39 2.88 -18.08 -5.48
CA GLY A 39 2.43 -19.46 -5.29
C GLY A 39 3.31 -20.29 -4.33
N SER A 40 3.51 -21.57 -4.68
CA SER A 40 4.26 -22.52 -3.84
C SER A 40 5.75 -22.14 -3.67
N GLY A 41 6.29 -21.32 -4.58
CA GLY A 41 7.67 -20.85 -4.54
C GLY A 41 7.91 -19.64 -3.62
N ALA A 42 6.87 -19.03 -3.06
CA ALA A 42 6.95 -17.74 -2.37
C ALA A 42 8.02 -17.70 -1.27
N GLN A 43 8.08 -18.72 -0.41
CA GLN A 43 9.05 -18.80 0.69
C GLN A 43 10.50 -18.98 0.20
N ALA A 44 10.71 -19.79 -0.84
CA ALA A 44 12.04 -19.99 -1.40
C ALA A 44 12.53 -18.73 -2.11
N PHE A 45 11.63 -18.08 -2.87
CA PHE A 45 11.92 -16.84 -3.59
C PHE A 45 12.24 -15.69 -2.62
N SER A 46 11.42 -15.45 -1.59
CA SER A 46 11.64 -14.34 -0.66
C SER A 46 12.98 -14.45 0.10
N ARG A 47 13.41 -15.68 0.42
CA ARG A 47 14.70 -15.92 1.11
C ARG A 47 15.90 -15.83 0.17
N LYS A 48 15.75 -16.26 -1.08
CA LYS A 48 16.84 -16.23 -2.08
C LYS A 48 17.01 -14.86 -2.73
N HIS A 49 15.91 -14.12 -2.87
CA HIS A 49 15.85 -12.83 -3.57
C HIS A 49 15.09 -11.77 -2.74
N PRO A 50 15.55 -11.45 -1.52
CA PRO A 50 14.82 -10.57 -0.61
C PRO A 50 14.59 -9.17 -1.18
N LEU A 51 15.59 -8.59 -1.85
CA LEU A 51 15.45 -7.26 -2.46
C LEU A 51 14.46 -7.24 -3.63
N ALA A 52 14.42 -8.32 -4.43
CA ALA A 52 13.45 -8.43 -5.52
C ALA A 52 12.03 -8.59 -4.96
N CYS A 53 11.86 -9.44 -3.93
CA CYS A 53 10.58 -9.63 -3.25
C CYS A 53 10.08 -8.32 -2.59
N TRP A 54 10.96 -7.60 -1.90
CA TRP A 54 10.66 -6.30 -1.31
C TRP A 54 10.25 -5.29 -2.38
N LEU A 55 11.00 -5.20 -3.49
CA LEU A 55 10.70 -4.24 -4.55
C LEU A 55 9.36 -4.56 -5.23
N SER A 56 9.09 -5.83 -5.55
CA SER A 56 7.79 -6.25 -6.10
C SER A 56 6.64 -5.85 -5.17
N TYR A 57 6.80 -6.04 -3.86
CA TYR A 57 5.84 -5.62 -2.87
C TYR A 57 5.64 -4.09 -2.82
N MET A 58 6.73 -3.31 -2.79
CA MET A 58 6.67 -1.84 -2.79
C MET A 58 5.94 -1.31 -4.02
N LEU A 59 6.18 -1.91 -5.20
CA LEU A 59 5.50 -1.52 -6.44
C LEU A 59 3.99 -1.73 -6.36
N VAL A 60 3.53 -2.78 -5.68
CA VAL A 60 2.10 -3.04 -5.47
C VAL A 60 1.50 -2.06 -4.44
N VAL A 61 2.20 -1.79 -3.34
CA VAL A 61 1.74 -0.85 -2.29
C VAL A 61 1.54 0.57 -2.86
N PHE A 62 2.50 1.04 -3.66
CA PHE A 62 2.51 2.41 -4.20
C PHE A 62 1.97 2.53 -5.63
N ALA A 63 1.39 1.45 -6.19
CA ALA A 63 0.94 1.37 -7.57
C ALA A 63 0.06 2.55 -7.98
N GLY A 64 -0.93 2.91 -7.15
CA GLY A 64 -1.86 4.00 -7.44
C GLY A 64 -1.16 5.35 -7.63
N GLY A 65 -0.22 5.69 -6.75
CA GLY A 65 0.57 6.91 -6.86
C GLY A 65 1.52 6.88 -8.06
N MET A 66 2.14 5.73 -8.34
CA MET A 66 3.04 5.59 -9.50
C MET A 66 2.29 5.73 -10.83
N VAL A 67 1.11 5.11 -10.95
CA VAL A 67 0.26 5.22 -12.14
C VAL A 67 -0.26 6.64 -12.30
N ALA A 68 -0.77 7.27 -11.24
CA ALA A 68 -1.22 8.66 -11.27
C ALA A 68 -0.10 9.61 -11.73
N ASN A 69 1.09 9.47 -11.16
CA ASN A 69 2.25 10.29 -11.55
C ASN A 69 2.64 10.06 -13.01
N GLY A 70 2.62 8.81 -13.48
CA GLY A 70 2.86 8.49 -14.89
C GLY A 70 1.86 9.17 -15.84
N LEU A 71 0.57 9.18 -15.47
CA LEU A 71 -0.48 9.84 -16.26
C LEU A 71 -0.37 11.38 -16.23
N LEU A 72 0.11 11.95 -15.13
CA LEU A 72 0.28 13.39 -14.94
C LEU A 72 1.65 13.92 -15.40
N ALA A 73 2.51 13.06 -15.96
CA ALA A 73 3.90 13.36 -16.33
C ALA A 73 4.75 13.87 -15.14
N GLU A 74 4.45 13.40 -13.94
CA GLU A 74 5.21 13.63 -12.73
C GLU A 74 6.24 12.51 -12.50
N PRO A 75 7.22 12.68 -11.58
CA PRO A 75 8.17 11.61 -11.25
C PRO A 75 7.43 10.36 -10.75
N ILE A 76 7.48 9.26 -11.52
CA ILE A 76 6.77 8.00 -11.23
C ILE A 76 7.14 7.45 -9.84
N LEU A 77 8.41 7.56 -9.46
CA LEU A 77 8.90 7.13 -8.14
C LEU A 77 8.63 8.15 -7.01
N GLY A 78 7.86 9.20 -7.28
CA GLY A 78 7.46 10.23 -6.31
C GLY A 78 6.89 9.69 -4.99
N PRO A 79 6.04 8.64 -5.00
CA PRO A 79 5.51 8.04 -3.77
C PRO A 79 6.59 7.52 -2.81
N LEU A 80 7.77 7.13 -3.33
CA LEU A 80 8.89 6.63 -2.52
C LEU A 80 9.64 7.75 -1.77
N LYS A 81 9.16 8.99 -1.80
CA LYS A 81 9.71 10.07 -0.97
C LYS A 81 9.14 10.08 0.45
N ASN A 82 8.03 9.38 0.70
CA ASN A 82 7.38 9.35 2.01
C ASN A 82 8.05 8.30 2.93
N GLY A 83 9.10 8.72 3.65
CA GLY A 83 9.87 7.87 4.55
C GLY A 83 9.02 7.09 5.57
N PRO A 84 8.10 7.74 6.32
CA PRO A 84 7.21 7.04 7.25
C PRO A 84 6.37 5.93 6.59
N GLN A 85 5.82 6.15 5.40
CA GLN A 85 5.03 5.13 4.70
C GLN A 85 5.90 3.99 4.19
N ILE A 86 7.10 4.28 3.67
CA ILE A 86 8.06 3.23 3.28
C ILE A 86 8.46 2.39 4.48
N LEU A 87 8.69 3.02 5.64
CA LEU A 87 9.02 2.32 6.88
C LEU A 87 7.89 1.36 7.27
N VAL A 88 6.64 1.84 7.30
CA VAL A 88 5.48 1.01 7.63
C VAL A 88 5.33 -0.15 6.65
N ALA A 89 5.38 0.12 5.35
CA ALA A 89 5.29 -0.93 4.33
C ALA A 89 6.41 -1.96 4.50
N THR A 90 7.66 -1.52 4.73
CA THR A 90 8.81 -2.41 4.91
C THR A 90 8.74 -3.23 6.19
N LEU A 91 8.10 -2.72 7.25
CA LEU A 91 7.87 -3.47 8.50
C LEU A 91 6.74 -4.51 8.37
N VAL A 92 5.78 -4.27 7.48
CA VAL A 92 4.67 -5.19 7.21
C VAL A 92 5.10 -6.34 6.29
N TRP A 93 5.98 -6.06 5.32
CA TRP A 93 6.62 -7.06 4.47
C TRP A 93 7.58 -7.97 5.24
#